data_AF-A0A9C7QNX1-F1
#
_entry.id   AF-A0A9C7QNX1-F1
#
_cell.length_a   1.000
_cell.length_b   1.000
_cell.length_c   1.000
_cell.angle_alpha   90.00
_cell.angle_beta   90.00
_cell.angle_gamma   90.00
#
_symmetry.space_group_name_H-M   'P 1'
#
loop_
_entity.id
_entity.type
_entity.pdbx_description
1 polymer ?
#
loop_
_entity_poly.entity_id
_entity_poly.type
_entity_poly.pdbx_seq_one_letter_code
_entity_poly.pdbx_strand_id
1 'polypeptide(L)' 'RVALLRALLAQPKTLLLDEPFSRLDADRRADFRQWVFDEVRRLDIPVVQVTHDAQDVPPGGLVLQLPPAS' A
#
# COMPACT_ATOMS: atom_id res chain seq x y z
N ARG A 1 1.84 -0.72 10.24
CA ARG A 1 3.15 -1.42 10.13
C ARG A 1 3.08 -2.90 10.50
N VAL A 2 2.95 -3.30 11.77
CA VAL A 2 3.02 -4.73 12.18
C VAL A 2 1.96 -5.60 11.50
N ALA A 3 0.71 -5.12 11.40
CA ALA A 3 -0.35 -5.84 10.71
C ALA A 3 -0.04 -6.05 9.21
N LEU A 4 0.49 -5.02 8.53
CA LEU A 4 0.89 -5.12 7.12
C LEU A 4 2.06 -6.10 6.93
N LEU A 5 3.06 -6.05 7.81
CA LEU A 5 4.17 -7.02 7.81
C LEU A 5 3.64 -8.45 7.99
N ARG A 6 2.74 -8.67 8.96
CA ARG A 6 2.10 -9.98 9.17
C ARG A 6 1.31 -10.44 7.94
N ALA A 7 0.61 -9.52 7.28
CA ALA A 7 -0.13 -9.83 6.06
C ALA A 7 0.81 -10.25 4.93
N LEU A 8 1.92 -9.54 4.71
CA LEU A 8 2.92 -9.88 3.68
C LEU A 8 3.61 -11.22 3.98
N LEU A 9 4.01 -11.45 5.24
CA LEU A 9 4.67 -12.69 5.67
C LEU A 9 3.79 -13.93 5.49
N ALA A 10 2.46 -13.77 5.48
CA ALA A 10 1.54 -14.85 5.19
C ALA A 10 1.49 -15.25 3.70
N GLN A 11 2.21 -14.54 2.81
CA GLN A 11 2.25 -14.75 1.36
C GLN A 11 0.85 -14.92 0.74
N PRO A 12 -0.04 -13.92 0.93
CA PRO A 12 -1.41 -14.01 0.46
C PRO A 12 -1.46 -13.98 -1.06
N LYS A 13 -2.52 -14.55 -1.64
CA LYS A 13 -2.77 -14.46 -3.08
C LYS A 13 -3.15 -13.05 -3.55
N THR A 14 -3.59 -12.17 -2.64
CA THR A 14 -3.97 -10.78 -2.93
C THR A 14 -3.99 -9.98 -1.61
N LEU A 15 -3.77 -8.67 -1.69
CA LEU A 15 -3.91 -7.73 -0.58
C LEU A 15 -4.94 -6.65 -0.88
N LEU A 16 -5.78 -6.36 0.11
CA LEU A 16 -6.60 -5.16 0.15
C LEU A 16 -6.11 -4.28 1.30
N LEU A 17 -5.73 -3.05 0.98
CA LEU A 17 -5.14 -2.10 1.91
C LEU A 17 -6.02 -0.86 2.03
N ASP A 18 -6.39 -0.51 3.25
CA ASP A 18 -7.13 0.71 3.57
C ASP A 18 -6.22 1.64 4.38
N GLU A 19 -5.81 2.75 3.77
CA GLU A 19 -4.92 3.76 4.35
C GLU A 19 -3.65 3.18 5.04
N PRO A 20 -2.88 2.28 4.37
CA PRO A 20 -1.88 1.43 5.01
C PRO A 20 -0.70 2.18 5.66
N PHE A 21 -0.45 3.41 5.21
CA PHE A 21 0.68 4.24 5.60
C PHE A 21 0.30 5.46 6.46
N SER A 22 -1.00 5.71 6.67
CA SER A 22 -1.54 6.91 7.33
C SER A 22 -1.06 7.10 8.79
N ARG A 23 -0.71 6.01 9.49
CA ARG A 23 -0.28 6.03 10.90
C ARG A 23 1.24 5.99 11.09
N LEU A 24 2.02 6.32 10.06
CA LEU A 24 3.48 6.35 10.13
C LEU A 24 3.98 7.79 10.20
N ASP A 25 5.00 8.03 11.02
CA ASP A 25 5.73 9.29 11.03
C ASP A 25 6.34 9.57 9.64
N ALA A 26 6.34 10.83 9.21
CA ALA A 26 6.69 11.23 7.84
C ALA A 26 8.03 10.63 7.36
N ASP A 27 9.08 10.70 8.18
CA ASP A 27 10.42 10.21 7.84
C ASP A 27 10.44 8.69 7.61
N ARG A 28 9.67 7.93 8.42
CA ARG A 28 9.63 6.46 8.34
C ARG A 28 8.66 5.95 7.30
N ARG A 29 7.74 6.81 6.85
CA ARG A 29 6.68 6.47 5.91
C ARG A 29 7.22 6.22 4.52
N ALA A 30 8.11 7.09 4.03
CA ALA A 30 8.65 6.98 2.67
C ALA A 30 9.40 5.66 2.43
N ASP A 31 10.37 5.34 3.29
CA ASP A 31 11.17 4.12 3.19
C ASP A 31 10.32 2.86 3.34
N PHE A 32 9.42 2.86 4.32
CA PHE A 32 8.55 1.70 4.56
C PHE A 32 7.57 1.48 3.41
N ARG A 33 7.01 2.55 2.83
CA ARG A 33 6.14 2.49 1.66
C ARG A 33 6.88 1.92 0.46
N GLN A 34 8.06 2.45 0.15
CA GLN A 34 8.87 1.97 -0.95
C GLN A 34 9.19 0.48 -0.79
N TRP A 35 9.61 0.09 0.42
CA TRP A 35 9.87 -1.32 0.74
C TRP A 35 8.62 -2.21 0.53
N VAL A 36 7.43 -1.76 0.93
CA VAL A 36 6.18 -2.51 0.70
C VAL A 36 5.92 -2.68 -0.80
N PHE A 37 6.06 -1.62 -1.59
CA PHE A 37 5.85 -1.68 -3.04
C PHE A 37 6.82 -2.64 -3.74
N ASP A 38 8.07 -2.66 -3.31
CA ASP A 38 9.07 -3.57 -3.86
C ASP A 38 8.79 -5.01 -3.46
N GLU A 39 8.36 -5.24 -2.23
CA GLU A 39 8.06 -6.58 -1.72
C GLU A 39 6.83 -7.20 -2.39
N VAL A 40 5.74 -6.44 -2.58
CA VAL A 40 4.54 -6.96 -3.27
C VAL A 40 4.82 -7.26 -4.74
N ARG A 41 5.67 -6.46 -5.42
CA ARG A 41 6.13 -6.75 -6.78
C ARG A 41 7.01 -8.00 -6.82
N ARG A 42 7.96 -8.12 -5.89
CA ARG A 42 8.86 -9.27 -5.80
C ARG A 42 8.12 -10.58 -5.57
N LEU A 43 7.04 -10.54 -4.77
CA LEU A 43 6.20 -11.69 -4.45
C LEU A 43 5.06 -11.93 -5.45
N ASP A 44 4.92 -11.09 -6.48
CA ASP A 44 3.80 -11.11 -7.43
C ASP A 44 2.43 -11.13 -6.75
N ILE A 45 2.27 -10.30 -5.71
CA ILE A 45 1.02 -10.17 -4.95
C ILE A 45 0.22 -9.02 -5.57
N PRO A 46 -0.96 -9.29 -6.15
CA PRO A 46 -1.89 -8.24 -6.57
C PRO A 46 -2.36 -7.44 -5.36
N VAL A 47 -2.37 -6.11 -5.49
CA VAL A 47 -2.78 -5.19 -4.43
C VAL A 47 -3.87 -4.26 -4.92
N VAL A 48 -4.92 -4.10 -4.12
CA VAL A 48 -5.86 -2.99 -4.20
C VAL A 48 -5.64 -2.11 -2.97
N GLN A 49 -5.41 -0.82 -3.17
CA GLN A 49 -5.16 0.13 -2.08
C GLN A 49 -6.11 1.30 -2.19
N VAL A 50 -6.70 1.69 -1.06
CA VAL A 50 -7.45 2.93 -0.88
C VAL A 50 -6.59 3.91 -0.11
N THR A 51 -6.49 5.13 -0.62
CA THR A 51 -5.71 6.21 0.01
C THR A 51 -6.21 7.58 -0.44
N HIS A 52 -6.09 8.57 0.44
CA HIS A 52 -6.23 10.00 0.13
C HIS A 52 -4.89 10.68 -0.18
N ASP A 53 -3.76 9.98 -0.10
CA ASP A 53 -2.43 10.54 -0.34
C ASP A 53 -1.88 10.13 -1.71
N ALA A 54 -1.63 11.12 -2.57
CA ALA A 54 -1.05 10.91 -3.89
C ALA A 54 0.34 10.26 -3.86
N GLN A 55 1.09 10.42 -2.76
CA GLN A 55 2.39 9.78 -2.61
C GLN A 55 2.29 8.26 -2.37
N ASP A 56 1.11 7.76 -2.01
CA ASP A 56 0.87 6.33 -1.80
C ASP A 56 0.53 5.60 -3.12
N VAL A 57 0.60 6.28 -4.26
CA VAL A 57 0.48 5.67 -5.59
C VAL A 57 1.81 5.03 -5.99
N PRO A 58 1.87 3.70 -6.21
CA PRO A 58 3.10 3.05 -6.67
C PRO A 58 3.41 3.40 -8.13
N PRO A 59 4.70 3.45 -8.53
CA PRO A 59 5.08 3.55 -9.92
C PRO A 59 4.40 2.48 -10.80
N GLY A 60 3.75 2.92 -11.88
CA GLY A 60 3.01 2.05 -12.80
C GLY A 60 1.66 1.53 -12.27
N GLY A 61 1.21 2.00 -11.11
CA GLY A 61 -0.10 1.64 -10.56
C GLY A 61 -1.26 2.22 -11.37
N LEU A 62 -2.32 1.44 -11.55
CA LEU A 62 -3.59 1.95 -12.06
C LEU A 62 -4.26 2.78 -10.97
N VAL A 63 -4.56 4.05 -11.28
CA VAL A 63 -5.23 4.97 -10.35
C VAL A 63 -6.69 5.13 -10.77
N LEU A 64 -7.60 4.84 -9.84
CA LEU A 64 -9.03 5.10 -9.98
C LEU A 64 -9.41 6.24 -9.05
N GLN A 65 -9.84 7.38 -9.60
CA GLN A 65 -10.37 8.49 -8.80
C GLN A 65 -11.85 8.26 -8.54
N LEU A 66 -12.22 8.15 -7.27
CA LEU A 66 -13.61 8.05 -6.86
C LEU A 66 -14.21 9.46 -6.71
N PRO A 67 -15.44 9.70 -7.20
CA PRO A 67 -16.13 10.95 -6.92
C PRO A 67 -16.38 11.08 -5.41
N PRO A 68 -16.51 12.30 -4.88
CA PRO A 68 -16.86 12.50 -3.47
C PRO A 68 -18.19 11.81 -3.16
N ALA A 69 -18.29 11.23 -1.96
CA ALA A 69 -19.55 10.68 -1.48
C ALA A 69 -20.58 11.82 -1.35
N SER A 70 -21.71 11.65 -2.03
CA SER A 70 -22.86 12.57 -2.00
C SER A 70 -23.52 12.65 -0.64
#